data_AF-A0A2G2VPD6-F1
#
_entry.id   AF-A0A2G2VPD6-F1
#
_cell.length_a   1.000
_cell.length_b   1.000
_cell.length_c   1.000
_cell.angle_alpha   90.00
_cell.angle_beta   90.00
_cell.angle_gamma   90.00
#
_symmetry.space_group_name_H-M   'P 1'
#
loop_
_entity.id
_entity.type
_entity.pdbx_description
1 polymer ?
#
loop_
_entity_poly.entity_id
_entity_poly.type
_entity_poly.pdbx_seq_one_letter_code
_entity_poly.pdbx_strand_id
1 'polypeptide(L)'
;MPGSGKTTLAYKVYNDESVCSHFDVRAWFTVDQEYDEKKLLVKLFNQVTGSDLKSSEDIDVADKLRKQLYGKRYLIVLDDVWDTTTGDDLTRPFPEAEKGSRIILTTRQKEVAFHGKCNTDPLNLRLLRPEESWELLEKRAFRKESCLDELLDVGKEIAQNCKGLPLVADLIVGVISGLEMKKAVWLDVRNNLNSFIFGSEVDVMKVIELSYDHLTDHMKPCFLYLASFPKDTTVHRVMLKMYWRAEGLVEQTGMKSLEEVMEIYLDNLISSSLVIDFNEIGDNLTFQLHDLVHNFCLIKAREEKLFGQISSSDASSSSDLMQRIVTINYNKEHFGPNNFVVLDSKMKRHSGKHLYSLAITGDKKEDCLSDSCHLMIWNKQGNTKSHPKTVHKSQKIVDQMGPLSDSLSRTRKKRIQGVNTPKQQANNKFSNTR
;
A
#
# COMPACT_ATOMS: atom_id res chain seq x y z
N MET A 1 19.52 -4.67 1.46
CA MET A 1 19.08 -3.77 0.37
C MET A 1 17.56 -3.76 0.29
N PRO A 2 16.94 -2.66 -0.16
CA PRO A 2 15.53 -2.61 -0.57
C PRO A 2 15.27 -3.53 -1.78
N GLY A 3 14.03 -3.98 -1.97
CA GLY A 3 13.64 -4.78 -3.14
C GLY A 3 14.24 -6.20 -3.22
N SER A 4 14.95 -6.65 -2.18
CA SER A 4 15.61 -7.97 -2.15
C SER A 4 14.67 -9.13 -1.81
N GLY A 5 13.39 -8.88 -1.48
CA GLY A 5 12.41 -9.92 -1.15
C GLY A 5 12.35 -10.35 0.32
N LYS A 6 12.79 -9.50 1.27
CA LYS A 6 12.73 -9.79 2.72
C LYS A 6 11.29 -10.01 3.21
N THR A 7 10.43 -9.03 2.95
CA THR A 7 8.98 -9.07 3.20
C THR A 7 8.33 -10.29 2.54
N THR A 8 8.67 -10.55 1.26
CA THR A 8 8.14 -11.70 0.52
C THR A 8 8.51 -13.04 1.16
N LEU A 9 9.76 -13.20 1.60
CA LEU A 9 10.19 -14.42 2.27
C LEU A 9 9.48 -14.58 3.63
N ALA A 10 9.43 -13.52 4.44
CA ALA A 10 8.72 -13.54 5.71
C ALA A 10 7.24 -13.88 5.50
N TYR A 11 6.60 -13.34 4.45
CA TYR A 11 5.19 -13.57 4.12
C TYR A 11 4.95 -15.03 3.74
N LYS A 12 5.85 -15.62 2.95
CA LYS A 12 5.76 -17.03 2.58
C LYS A 12 5.89 -17.95 3.79
N VAL A 13 6.81 -17.65 4.71
CA VAL A 13 6.96 -18.42 5.96
C VAL A 13 5.75 -18.24 6.87
N TYR A 14 5.28 -17.00 7.05
CA TYR A 14 4.16 -16.66 7.91
C TYR A 14 2.86 -17.36 7.51
N ASN A 15 2.62 -17.52 6.20
CA ASN A 15 1.42 -18.13 5.65
C ASN A 15 1.57 -19.64 5.34
N ASP A 16 2.71 -20.24 5.65
CA ASP A 16 2.88 -21.69 5.49
C ASP A 16 1.94 -22.45 6.44
N GLU A 17 1.28 -23.50 5.96
CA GLU A 17 0.27 -24.24 6.73
C GLU A 17 0.86 -24.88 8.01
N SER A 18 2.12 -25.34 7.93
CA SER A 18 2.81 -25.90 9.09
C SER A 18 3.12 -24.83 10.14
N VAL A 19 3.40 -23.60 9.72
CA VAL A 19 3.58 -22.45 10.60
C VAL A 19 2.24 -22.00 11.18
N CYS A 20 1.21 -21.91 10.36
CA CYS A 20 -0.13 -21.50 10.78
C CYS A 20 -0.71 -22.43 11.86
N SER A 21 -0.47 -23.74 11.74
CA SER A 21 -0.94 -24.75 12.70
C SER A 21 -0.08 -24.85 13.96
N HIS A 22 1.15 -24.33 13.94
CA HIS A 22 2.08 -24.42 15.07
C HIS A 22 1.84 -23.34 16.15
N PHE A 23 1.50 -22.11 15.76
CA PHE A 23 1.39 -20.98 16.67
C PHE A 23 -0.05 -20.69 17.08
N ASP A 24 -0.26 -20.45 18.37
CA ASP A 24 -1.58 -20.14 18.95
C ASP A 24 -2.02 -18.70 18.61
N VAL A 25 -1.04 -17.80 18.42
CA VAL A 25 -1.24 -16.39 18.05
C VAL A 25 -0.26 -16.03 16.94
N ARG A 26 -0.75 -15.33 15.91
CA ARG A 26 0.08 -14.75 14.86
C ARG A 26 -0.30 -13.30 14.62
N ALA A 27 0.70 -12.45 14.43
CA ALA A 27 0.48 -11.05 14.06
C ALA A 27 1.56 -10.59 13.07
N TRP A 28 1.18 -9.66 12.20
CA TRP A 28 2.06 -9.09 11.19
C TRP A 28 1.92 -7.58 11.21
N PHE A 29 3.03 -6.88 11.35
CA PHE A 29 3.02 -5.43 11.37
C PHE A 29 4.21 -4.84 10.61
N THR A 30 3.95 -3.86 9.75
CA THR A 30 4.97 -3.08 9.03
C THR A 30 5.22 -1.78 9.78
N VAL A 31 6.48 -1.49 10.10
CA VAL A 31 6.86 -0.33 10.91
C VAL A 31 6.93 0.91 10.04
N ASP A 32 5.87 1.74 10.13
CA ASP A 32 5.77 3.04 9.46
C ASP A 32 6.94 3.97 9.87
N GLN A 33 7.45 4.78 8.93
CA GLN A 33 8.50 5.79 9.21
C GLN A 33 8.05 6.88 10.19
N GLU A 34 6.75 7.19 10.24
CA GLU A 34 6.15 8.07 11.26
C GLU A 34 5.85 7.24 12.52
N TYR A 35 6.91 6.90 13.24
CA TYR A 35 6.85 6.05 14.43
C TYR A 35 6.02 6.69 15.55
N ASP A 36 4.90 6.04 15.90
CA ASP A 36 4.10 6.32 17.09
C ASP A 36 3.88 5.02 17.85
N GLU A 37 4.76 4.76 18.83
CA GLU A 37 4.77 3.54 19.64
C GLU A 37 3.37 3.12 20.10
N LYS A 38 2.59 4.08 20.64
CA LYS A 38 1.25 3.80 21.18
C LYS A 38 0.31 3.32 20.08
N LYS A 39 0.31 3.97 18.90
CA LYS A 39 -0.50 3.52 17.77
C LYS A 39 -0.10 2.13 17.29
N LEU A 40 1.19 1.83 17.21
CA LEU A 40 1.67 0.52 16.76
C LEU A 40 1.29 -0.59 17.75
N LEU A 41 1.48 -0.36 19.05
CA LEU A 41 1.08 -1.32 20.09
C LEU A 41 -0.44 -1.57 20.10
N VAL A 42 -1.26 -0.54 19.86
CA VAL A 42 -2.72 -0.70 19.73
C VAL A 42 -3.08 -1.53 18.50
N LYS A 43 -2.46 -1.25 17.33
CA LYS A 43 -2.66 -2.04 16.11
C LYS A 43 -2.29 -3.51 16.36
N LEU A 44 -1.15 -3.76 16.98
CA LEU A 44 -0.67 -5.11 17.32
C LEU A 44 -1.61 -5.82 18.31
N PHE A 45 -2.05 -5.12 19.35
CA PHE A 45 -3.02 -5.67 20.30
C PHE A 45 -4.33 -6.06 19.63
N ASN A 46 -4.86 -5.21 18.74
CA ASN A 46 -6.09 -5.48 18.00
C ASN A 46 -5.94 -6.70 17.09
N GLN A 47 -4.80 -6.90 16.43
CA GLN A 47 -4.54 -8.13 15.66
C GLN A 47 -4.46 -9.37 16.53
N VAL A 48 -3.74 -9.30 17.67
CA VAL A 48 -3.56 -10.44 18.59
C VAL A 48 -4.87 -10.90 19.22
N THR A 49 -5.79 -9.96 19.50
CA THR A 49 -7.03 -10.25 20.25
C THR A 49 -8.29 -10.25 19.39
N GLY A 50 -8.23 -9.71 18.17
CA GLY A 50 -9.42 -9.42 17.35
C GLY A 50 -10.30 -8.30 17.91
N SER A 51 -9.76 -7.43 18.77
CA SER A 51 -10.47 -6.28 19.34
C SER A 51 -10.40 -5.03 18.44
N ASP A 52 -11.18 -4.02 18.81
CA ASP A 52 -11.18 -2.69 18.18
C ASP A 52 -10.93 -1.60 19.25
N LEU A 53 -9.78 -1.68 19.93
CA LEU A 53 -9.35 -0.65 20.88
C LEU A 53 -8.89 0.61 20.14
N LYS A 54 -9.27 1.78 20.66
CA LYS A 54 -8.86 3.09 20.13
C LYS A 54 -7.64 3.62 20.90
N SER A 55 -6.74 4.31 20.20
CA SER A 55 -5.50 4.88 20.76
C SER A 55 -5.73 5.97 21.83
N SER A 56 -6.93 6.53 21.92
CA SER A 56 -7.29 7.59 22.87
C SER A 56 -7.53 7.09 24.30
N GLU A 57 -7.60 5.78 24.52
CA GLU A 57 -7.79 5.25 25.87
C GLU A 57 -6.47 5.32 26.64
N ASP A 58 -6.54 5.83 27.88
CA ASP A 58 -5.40 5.96 28.79
C ASP A 58 -5.11 4.60 29.45
N ILE A 59 -4.73 3.66 28.61
CA ILE A 59 -4.59 2.24 28.94
C ILE A 59 -3.15 1.85 28.65
N ASP A 60 -2.55 1.11 29.58
CA ASP A 60 -1.28 0.42 29.35
C ASP A 60 -1.50 -0.75 28.38
N VAL A 61 -1.41 -0.45 27.08
CA VAL A 61 -1.58 -1.42 25.99
C VAL A 61 -0.44 -2.44 26.01
N ALA A 62 0.76 -2.06 26.45
CA ALA A 62 1.90 -2.95 26.55
C ALA A 62 1.64 -4.06 27.59
N ASP A 63 1.13 -3.71 28.77
CA ASP A 63 0.77 -4.70 29.81
C ASP A 63 -0.38 -5.61 29.36
N LYS A 64 -1.40 -5.06 28.70
CA LYS A 64 -2.49 -5.87 28.13
C LYS A 64 -1.97 -6.85 27.07
N LEU A 65 -1.12 -6.39 26.16
CA LEU A 65 -0.51 -7.23 25.12
C LEU A 65 0.32 -8.35 25.75
N ARG A 66 1.15 -8.02 26.74
CA ARG A 66 1.93 -9.00 27.51
C ARG A 66 1.04 -10.07 28.12
N LYS A 67 -0.04 -9.69 28.80
CA LYS A 67 -1.01 -10.62 29.41
C LYS A 67 -1.69 -11.52 28.38
N GLN A 68 -1.96 -11.01 27.18
CA GLN A 68 -2.59 -11.79 26.11
C GLN A 68 -1.65 -12.80 25.46
N LEU A 69 -0.36 -12.49 25.41
CA LEU A 69 0.68 -13.37 24.86
C LEU A 69 1.21 -14.37 25.90
N TYR A 70 1.07 -14.04 27.20
CA TYR A 70 1.60 -14.88 28.28
C TYR A 70 1.05 -16.30 28.23
N GLY A 71 1.95 -17.28 28.28
CA GLY A 71 1.61 -18.69 28.27
C GLY A 71 1.18 -19.26 26.90
N LYS A 72 1.17 -18.47 25.82
CA LYS A 72 0.86 -18.90 24.45
C LYS A 72 2.11 -18.97 23.58
N ARG A 73 2.04 -19.74 22.50
CA ARG A 73 3.05 -19.75 21.43
C ARG A 73 2.66 -18.71 20.39
N TYR A 74 3.43 -17.64 20.30
CA TYR A 74 3.16 -16.57 19.34
C TYR A 74 4.24 -16.48 18.26
N LEU A 75 3.82 -16.08 17.07
CA LEU A 75 4.69 -15.62 15.98
C LEU A 75 4.33 -14.18 15.63
N ILE A 76 5.25 -13.25 15.86
CA ILE A 76 5.06 -11.83 15.52
C ILE A 76 6.07 -11.46 14.44
N VAL A 77 5.58 -10.88 13.34
CA VAL A 77 6.43 -10.33 12.28
C VAL A 77 6.47 -8.81 12.43
N LEU A 78 7.68 -8.28 12.60
CA LEU A 78 8.00 -6.85 12.57
C LEU A 78 8.71 -6.58 11.23
N ASP A 79 7.96 -6.09 10.26
CA ASP A 79 8.44 -5.82 8.90
C ASP A 79 8.98 -4.39 8.77
N ASP A 80 10.13 -4.26 8.09
CA ASP A 80 10.84 -3.02 7.77
C ASP A 80 11.22 -2.14 8.97
N VAL A 81 11.84 -2.71 10.01
CA VAL A 81 12.32 -1.96 11.18
C VAL A 81 13.52 -1.07 10.81
N TRP A 82 13.42 0.22 11.15
CA TRP A 82 14.38 1.25 10.75
C TRP A 82 15.52 1.49 11.74
N ASP A 83 15.33 1.29 13.03
CA ASP A 83 16.38 1.55 14.03
C ASP A 83 16.24 0.63 15.24
N THR A 84 17.28 0.59 16.07
CA THR A 84 17.36 -0.29 17.24
C THR A 84 16.39 0.12 18.34
N THR A 85 16.16 1.41 18.54
CA THR A 85 15.25 1.95 19.56
C THR A 85 13.82 1.51 19.27
N THR A 86 13.36 1.71 18.03
CA THR A 86 12.05 1.25 17.57
C THR A 86 11.88 -0.26 17.73
N GLY A 87 12.94 -1.03 17.45
CA GLY A 87 12.95 -2.48 17.68
C GLY A 87 12.78 -2.87 19.15
N ASP A 88 13.51 -2.20 20.05
CA ASP A 88 13.46 -2.45 21.49
C ASP A 88 12.09 -2.10 22.08
N ASP A 89 11.55 -0.93 21.72
CA ASP A 89 10.25 -0.45 22.21
C ASP A 89 9.11 -1.41 21.79
N LEU A 90 9.11 -1.86 20.53
CA LEU A 90 8.09 -2.78 20.02
C LEU A 90 8.21 -4.19 20.63
N THR A 91 9.41 -4.61 21.03
CA THR A 91 9.64 -5.95 21.56
C THR A 91 9.52 -6.05 23.08
N ARG A 92 9.73 -4.94 23.80
CA ARG A 92 9.62 -4.82 25.27
C ARG A 92 8.32 -5.38 25.89
N PRO A 93 7.14 -5.30 25.26
CA PRO A 93 5.91 -5.86 25.82
C PRO A 93 5.89 -7.39 25.78
N PHE A 94 6.68 -8.04 24.93
CA PHE A 94 6.59 -9.48 24.70
C PHE A 94 7.14 -10.29 25.88
N PRO A 95 6.43 -11.33 26.34
CA PRO A 95 6.95 -12.25 27.35
C PRO A 95 8.24 -12.96 26.88
N GLU A 96 9.07 -13.41 27.82
CA GLU A 96 10.21 -14.27 27.45
C GLU A 96 9.73 -15.58 26.79
N ALA A 97 10.51 -16.07 25.82
CA ALA A 97 10.11 -17.11 24.87
C ALA A 97 10.12 -18.53 25.47
N GLU A 98 9.49 -18.75 26.63
CA GLU A 98 9.52 -20.01 27.38
C GLU A 98 8.82 -21.18 26.65
N LYS A 99 7.96 -20.92 25.66
CA LYS A 99 7.15 -21.94 24.97
C LYS A 99 7.44 -22.12 23.47
N GLY A 100 8.57 -21.61 22.98
CA GLY A 100 8.90 -21.71 21.56
C GLY A 100 8.29 -20.59 20.69
N SER A 101 7.87 -19.49 21.31
CA SER A 101 7.48 -18.26 20.60
C SER A 101 8.63 -17.71 19.74
N ARG A 102 8.28 -17.00 18.67
CA ARG A 102 9.23 -16.46 17.69
C ARG A 102 8.84 -15.04 17.29
N ILE A 103 9.86 -14.23 17.03
CA ILE A 103 9.72 -12.91 16.41
C ILE A 103 10.55 -12.95 15.13
N ILE A 104 9.94 -12.57 14.01
CA ILE A 104 10.64 -12.36 12.74
C ILE A 104 10.78 -10.85 12.58
N LEU A 105 12.01 -10.38 12.49
CA LEU A 105 12.31 -8.99 12.19
C LEU A 105 12.89 -8.91 10.78
N THR A 106 12.33 -8.05 9.93
CA THR A 106 12.95 -7.69 8.66
C THR A 106 13.48 -6.26 8.75
N THR A 107 14.67 -6.04 8.20
CA THR A 107 15.29 -4.71 8.18
C THR A 107 16.26 -4.60 7.01
N ARG A 108 16.51 -3.36 6.58
CA ARG A 108 17.54 -3.02 5.59
C ARG A 108 18.91 -2.84 6.24
N GLN A 109 18.94 -2.59 7.55
CA GLN A 109 20.13 -2.19 8.29
C GLN A 109 20.73 -3.37 9.02
N LYS A 110 22.00 -3.66 8.74
CA LYS A 110 22.72 -4.75 9.41
C LYS A 110 22.78 -4.54 10.92
N GLU A 111 22.98 -3.30 11.35
CA GLU A 111 23.03 -2.92 12.77
C GLU A 111 21.76 -3.34 13.51
N VAL A 112 20.58 -2.99 13.01
CA VAL A 112 19.29 -3.39 13.59
C VAL A 112 19.16 -4.92 13.67
N ALA A 113 19.58 -5.63 12.63
CA ALA A 113 19.53 -7.09 12.62
C ALA A 113 20.47 -7.71 13.66
N PHE A 114 21.68 -7.16 13.83
CA PHE A 114 22.63 -7.60 14.85
C PHE A 114 22.23 -7.20 16.27
N HIS A 115 21.54 -6.07 16.45
CA HIS A 115 21.01 -5.65 17.74
C HIS A 115 19.86 -6.54 18.20
N GLY A 116 18.92 -6.84 17.30
CA GLY A 116 17.83 -7.80 17.55
C GLY A 116 18.28 -9.26 17.59
N LYS A 117 19.59 -9.54 17.48
CA LYS A 117 20.17 -10.87 17.55
C LYS A 117 19.95 -11.43 18.96
N CYS A 118 18.89 -12.20 19.12
CA CYS A 118 18.66 -13.01 20.29
C CYS A 118 19.43 -14.33 20.14
N ASN A 119 18.72 -15.44 19.92
CA ASN A 119 19.29 -16.79 19.83
C ASN A 119 19.59 -17.23 18.40
N THR A 120 19.52 -16.35 17.41
CA THR A 120 19.64 -16.70 15.98
C THR A 120 20.44 -15.64 15.24
N ASP A 121 21.42 -16.08 14.45
CA ASP A 121 22.20 -15.18 13.61
C ASP A 121 21.32 -14.53 12.52
N PRO A 122 21.54 -13.25 12.19
CA PRO A 122 20.82 -12.58 11.13
C PRO A 122 20.95 -13.31 9.78
N LEU A 123 19.82 -13.58 9.14
CA LEU A 123 19.79 -14.12 7.79
C LEU A 123 20.07 -13.01 6.77
N ASN A 124 21.30 -12.96 6.26
CA ASN A 124 21.63 -12.09 5.13
C ASN A 124 21.03 -12.67 3.85
N LEU A 125 19.95 -12.06 3.37
CA LEU A 125 19.30 -12.49 2.14
C LEU A 125 20.21 -12.25 0.94
N ARG A 126 20.59 -13.35 0.27
CA ARG A 126 21.36 -13.28 -0.97
C ARG A 126 20.50 -12.76 -2.12
N LEU A 127 21.16 -12.21 -3.13
CA LEU A 127 20.53 -11.93 -4.42
C LEU A 127 20.21 -13.23 -5.17
N LEU A 128 19.27 -13.15 -6.11
CA LEU A 128 18.94 -14.25 -7.00
C LEU A 128 20.13 -14.56 -7.90
N ARG A 129 20.33 -15.85 -8.17
CA ARG A 129 21.26 -16.28 -9.22
C ARG A 129 20.70 -15.89 -10.59
N PRO A 130 21.54 -15.77 -11.64
CA PRO A 130 21.06 -15.50 -12.99
C PRO A 130 19.96 -16.47 -13.44
N GLU A 131 20.08 -17.75 -13.09
CA GLU A 131 19.12 -18.79 -13.44
C GLU A 131 17.77 -18.59 -12.72
N GLU A 132 17.81 -18.19 -11.45
CA GLU A 132 16.61 -17.91 -10.65
C GLU A 132 15.92 -16.62 -11.09
N SER A 133 16.71 -15.62 -11.53
CA SER A 133 16.19 -14.38 -12.10
C SER A 133 15.48 -14.66 -13.42
N TRP A 134 16.07 -15.53 -14.25
CA TRP A 134 15.45 -15.98 -15.49
C TRP A 134 14.16 -16.78 -15.22
N GLU A 135 14.19 -17.71 -14.26
CA GLU A 135 13.00 -18.48 -13.87
C GLU A 135 11.85 -17.58 -13.40
N LEU A 136 12.16 -16.53 -12.65
CA LEU A 136 11.18 -15.52 -12.24
C LEU A 136 10.59 -14.77 -13.44
N LEU A 137 11.46 -14.31 -14.35
CA LEU A 137 11.06 -13.61 -15.58
C LEU A 137 10.17 -14.50 -16.45
N GLU A 138 10.60 -15.73 -16.71
CA GLU A 138 9.93 -16.69 -17.57
C GLU A 138 8.54 -17.05 -17.04
N LYS A 139 8.45 -17.43 -15.75
CA LYS A 139 7.17 -17.82 -15.14
C LYS A 139 6.11 -16.74 -15.23
N ARG A 140 6.53 -15.48 -15.11
CA ARG A 140 5.61 -14.35 -15.05
C ARG A 140 5.31 -13.76 -16.42
N ALA A 141 6.29 -13.65 -17.31
CA ALA A 141 6.08 -13.16 -18.68
C ALA A 141 5.24 -14.12 -19.53
N PHE A 142 5.43 -15.44 -19.37
CA PHE A 142 4.79 -16.45 -20.24
C PHE A 142 3.64 -17.23 -19.57
N ARG A 143 3.26 -16.91 -18.32
CA ARG A 143 2.09 -17.51 -17.62
C ARG A 143 1.98 -19.05 -17.73
N LYS A 144 3.12 -19.76 -17.70
CA LYS A 144 3.29 -21.23 -17.84
C LYS A 144 3.30 -21.78 -19.28
N GLU A 145 3.27 -20.94 -20.29
CA GLU A 145 3.68 -21.31 -21.65
C GLU A 145 5.22 -21.29 -21.74
N SER A 146 5.79 -22.15 -22.58
CA SER A 146 7.24 -22.15 -22.81
C SER A 146 7.63 -20.88 -23.58
N CYS A 147 8.73 -20.24 -23.16
CA CYS A 147 9.32 -19.11 -23.89
C CYS A 147 9.55 -19.49 -25.37
N LEU A 148 9.29 -18.56 -26.29
CA LEU A 148 9.68 -18.70 -27.69
C LEU A 148 11.21 -18.77 -27.78
N ASP A 149 11.75 -19.74 -28.50
CA ASP A 149 13.20 -19.95 -28.64
C ASP A 149 13.94 -18.67 -29.10
N GLU A 150 13.29 -17.83 -29.92
CA GLU A 150 13.85 -16.58 -30.42
C GLU A 150 14.10 -15.51 -29.33
N LEU A 151 13.35 -15.56 -28.23
CA LEU A 151 13.40 -14.60 -27.12
C LEU A 151 14.27 -15.09 -25.95
N LEU A 152 14.62 -16.37 -25.94
CA LEU A 152 15.29 -17.04 -24.82
C LEU A 152 16.66 -16.43 -24.50
N ASP A 153 17.47 -16.16 -25.52
CA ASP A 153 18.80 -15.56 -25.34
C ASP A 153 18.69 -14.12 -24.80
N VAL A 154 17.83 -13.30 -25.42
CA VAL A 154 17.63 -11.90 -25.00
C VAL A 154 17.03 -11.85 -23.60
N GLY A 155 16.11 -12.75 -23.28
CA GLY A 155 15.51 -12.87 -21.97
C GLY A 155 16.52 -13.23 -20.88
N LYS A 156 17.43 -14.16 -21.14
CA LYS A 156 18.52 -14.49 -20.22
C LYS A 156 19.49 -13.32 -20.03
N GLU A 157 19.80 -12.57 -21.08
CA GLU A 157 20.60 -11.35 -20.97
C GLU A 157 19.90 -10.28 -20.12
N ILE A 158 18.59 -10.10 -20.28
CA ILE A 158 17.77 -9.22 -19.43
C ILE A 158 17.83 -9.68 -17.97
N ALA A 159 17.66 -10.97 -17.70
CA ALA A 159 17.75 -11.53 -16.35
C ALA A 159 19.12 -11.28 -15.70
N GLN A 160 20.21 -11.41 -16.46
CA GLN A 160 21.56 -11.09 -16.01
C GLN A 160 21.73 -9.58 -15.74
N ASN A 161 21.05 -8.74 -16.51
CA ASN A 161 21.07 -7.29 -16.32
C ASN A 161 20.29 -6.85 -15.07
N CYS A 162 19.30 -7.63 -14.59
CA CYS A 162 18.62 -7.36 -13.33
C CYS A 162 19.52 -7.55 -12.08
N LYS A 163 20.74 -8.10 -12.25
CA LYS A 163 21.74 -8.32 -11.18
C LYS A 163 21.19 -9.07 -9.96
N GLY A 164 20.20 -9.93 -10.16
CA GLY A 164 19.62 -10.77 -9.12
C GLY A 164 18.69 -10.06 -8.14
N LEU A 165 18.29 -8.80 -8.39
CA LEU A 165 17.34 -8.11 -7.52
C LEU A 165 15.89 -8.46 -7.91
N PRO A 166 15.11 -9.13 -7.03
CA PRO A 166 13.74 -9.56 -7.36
C PRO A 166 12.85 -8.43 -7.85
N LEU A 167 12.85 -7.26 -7.18
CA LEU A 167 12.02 -6.12 -7.58
C LEU A 167 12.31 -5.64 -9.01
N VAL A 168 13.59 -5.58 -9.40
CA VAL A 168 13.98 -5.15 -10.75
C VAL A 168 13.55 -6.17 -11.79
N ALA A 169 13.76 -7.46 -11.52
CA ALA A 169 13.27 -8.52 -12.40
C ALA A 169 11.75 -8.43 -12.57
N ASP A 170 11.02 -8.21 -11.47
CA ASP A 170 9.57 -8.09 -11.46
C ASP A 170 9.08 -6.89 -12.28
N LEU A 171 9.63 -5.69 -12.05
CA LEU A 171 9.29 -4.49 -12.82
C LEU A 171 9.54 -4.66 -14.33
N ILE A 172 10.67 -5.29 -14.70
CA ILE A 172 11.00 -5.53 -16.09
C ILE A 172 10.08 -6.56 -16.75
N VAL A 173 9.65 -7.60 -16.04
CA VAL A 173 8.57 -8.45 -16.53
C VAL A 173 7.33 -7.62 -16.82
N GLY A 174 7.00 -6.68 -15.94
CA GLY A 174 5.84 -5.82 -16.11
C GLY A 174 5.89 -4.99 -17.39
N VAL A 175 7.05 -4.43 -17.70
CA VAL A 175 7.30 -3.74 -18.98
C VAL A 175 7.13 -4.69 -20.15
N ILE A 176 7.80 -5.84 -20.11
CA ILE A 176 7.80 -6.82 -21.20
C ILE A 176 6.41 -7.42 -21.45
N SER A 177 5.62 -7.65 -20.40
CA SER A 177 4.29 -8.25 -20.50
C SER A 177 3.27 -7.32 -21.15
N GLY A 178 3.50 -6.01 -21.09
CA GLY A 178 2.71 -5.01 -21.81
C GLY A 178 3.13 -4.80 -23.26
N LEU A 179 4.21 -5.43 -23.71
CA LEU A 179 4.82 -5.25 -25.01
C LEU A 179 4.54 -6.43 -25.95
N GLU A 180 4.70 -6.19 -27.25
CA GLU A 180 4.62 -7.26 -28.25
C GLU A 180 5.74 -8.28 -28.04
N MET A 181 5.43 -9.57 -28.23
CA MET A 181 6.39 -10.69 -28.16
C MET A 181 7.31 -10.73 -29.39
N LYS A 182 8.04 -9.62 -29.61
CA LYS A 182 8.98 -9.43 -30.71
C LYS A 182 10.38 -9.19 -30.15
N LYS A 183 11.37 -9.86 -30.74
CA LYS A 183 12.77 -9.77 -30.34
C LYS A 183 13.32 -8.34 -30.32
N ALA A 184 12.94 -7.50 -31.28
CA ALA A 184 13.37 -6.10 -31.34
C ALA A 184 12.99 -5.32 -30.08
N VAL A 185 11.76 -5.52 -29.58
CA VAL A 185 11.25 -4.82 -28.40
C VAL A 185 11.99 -5.26 -27.14
N TRP A 186 12.30 -6.54 -27.02
CA TRP A 186 13.10 -7.06 -25.90
C TRP A 186 14.55 -6.57 -25.95
N LEU A 187 15.14 -6.43 -27.14
CA LEU A 187 16.47 -5.84 -27.30
C LEU A 187 16.51 -4.38 -26.85
N ASP A 188 15.45 -3.61 -27.12
CA ASP A 188 15.36 -2.23 -26.64
C ASP A 188 15.31 -2.15 -25.11
N VAL A 189 14.50 -3.00 -24.46
CA VAL A 189 14.47 -3.13 -22.99
C VAL A 189 15.84 -3.53 -22.44
N ARG A 190 16.49 -4.53 -23.05
CA ARG A 190 17.84 -4.96 -22.68
C ARG A 190 18.85 -3.81 -22.78
N ASN A 191 18.80 -3.03 -23.86
CA ASN A 191 19.74 -1.93 -24.09
C ASN A 191 19.57 -0.81 -23.07
N ASN A 192 18.32 -0.48 -22.70
CA ASN A 192 18.04 0.46 -21.63
C ASN A 192 18.60 -0.03 -20.28
N LEU A 193 18.52 -1.34 -20.03
CA LEU A 193 19.02 -1.96 -18.80
C LEU A 193 20.55 -2.06 -18.69
N ASN A 194 21.27 -2.16 -19.81
CA ASN A 194 22.74 -2.34 -19.84
C ASN A 194 23.51 -1.22 -19.11
N SER A 195 22.89 -0.05 -18.93
CA SER A 195 23.50 1.10 -18.27
C SER A 195 23.44 1.07 -16.73
N PHE A 196 22.68 0.15 -16.13
CA PHE A 196 22.44 0.13 -14.68
C PHE A 196 23.43 -0.80 -13.95
N ILE A 197 24.01 -0.29 -12.86
CA ILE A 197 24.98 -1.03 -12.03
C ILE A 197 24.32 -1.54 -10.72
N PHE A 198 23.03 -1.26 -10.51
CA PHE A 198 22.20 -1.71 -9.37
C PHE A 198 22.98 -1.82 -8.05
N GLY A 199 23.59 -0.70 -7.65
CA GLY A 199 24.28 -0.56 -6.36
C GLY A 199 23.64 0.48 -5.44
N SER A 200 22.65 1.22 -5.96
CA SER A 200 21.99 2.34 -5.28
C SER A 200 20.48 2.30 -5.50
N GLU A 201 19.71 2.94 -4.62
CA GLU A 201 18.27 3.14 -4.83
C GLU A 201 17.99 3.94 -6.11
N VAL A 202 18.90 4.83 -6.51
CA VAL A 202 18.79 5.64 -7.74
C VAL A 202 18.69 4.77 -8.99
N ASP A 203 19.45 3.67 -9.06
CA ASP A 203 19.39 2.76 -10.21
C ASP A 203 18.04 2.03 -10.27
N VAL A 204 17.48 1.66 -9.11
CA VAL A 204 16.14 1.05 -9.05
C VAL A 204 15.06 2.06 -9.45
N MET A 205 15.20 3.33 -9.07
CA MET A 205 14.28 4.39 -9.46
C MET A 205 14.24 4.59 -10.98
N LYS A 206 15.36 4.44 -11.69
CA LYS A 206 15.38 4.50 -13.16
C LYS A 206 14.65 3.32 -13.82
N VAL A 207 14.63 2.15 -13.19
CA VAL A 207 13.83 1.01 -13.67
C VAL A 207 12.34 1.24 -13.43
N ILE A 208 12.00 1.85 -12.30
CA ILE A 208 10.61 2.27 -12.04
C ILE A 208 10.19 3.33 -13.06
N GLU A 209 11.07 4.27 -13.40
CA GLU A 209 10.83 5.27 -14.46
C GLU A 209 10.61 4.61 -15.82
N LEU A 210 11.44 3.64 -16.20
CA LEU A 210 11.22 2.86 -17.42
C LEU A 210 9.83 2.20 -17.41
N SER A 211 9.41 1.63 -16.28
CA SER A 211 8.08 1.01 -16.15
C SER A 211 6.95 2.04 -16.25
N TYR A 212 7.14 3.23 -15.68
CA TYR A 212 6.22 4.35 -15.75
C TYR A 212 6.07 4.90 -17.17
N ASP A 213 7.17 5.03 -17.91
CA ASP A 213 7.17 5.58 -19.27
C ASP A 213 6.40 4.70 -20.25
N HIS A 214 6.34 3.39 -19.99
CA HIS A 214 5.55 2.42 -20.77
C HIS A 214 4.06 2.40 -20.40
N LEU A 215 3.62 3.11 -19.34
CA LEU A 215 2.20 3.28 -19.05
C LEU A 215 1.56 4.24 -20.06
N THR A 216 0.27 4.01 -20.35
CA THR A 216 -0.52 4.96 -21.14
C THR A 216 -0.69 6.29 -20.42
N ASP A 217 -0.71 7.40 -21.14
CA ASP A 217 -0.76 8.75 -20.55
C ASP A 217 -2.00 8.99 -19.67
N HIS A 218 -3.11 8.32 -19.97
CA HIS A 218 -4.33 8.41 -19.16
C HIS A 218 -4.24 7.66 -17.83
N MET A 219 -3.35 6.67 -17.71
CA MET A 219 -3.15 5.89 -16.48
C MET A 219 -2.15 6.54 -15.53
N LYS A 220 -1.17 7.29 -16.07
CA LYS A 220 -0.11 7.93 -15.28
C LYS A 220 -0.64 8.76 -14.10
N PRO A 221 -1.67 9.61 -14.24
CA PRO A 221 -2.24 10.34 -13.10
C PRO A 221 -2.87 9.42 -12.04
N CYS A 222 -3.54 8.34 -12.46
CA CYS A 222 -4.15 7.36 -11.56
C CYS A 222 -3.10 6.62 -10.74
N PHE A 223 -1.99 6.24 -11.39
CA PHE A 223 -0.85 5.62 -10.75
C PHE A 223 -0.18 6.57 -9.75
N LEU A 224 0.15 7.79 -10.19
CA LEU A 224 0.79 8.76 -9.30
C LEU A 224 -0.10 9.09 -8.10
N TYR A 225 -1.42 9.17 -8.28
CA TYR A 225 -2.37 9.43 -7.19
C TYR A 225 -2.27 8.41 -6.05
N LEU A 226 -1.83 7.17 -6.29
CA LEU A 226 -1.63 6.17 -5.24
C LEU A 226 -0.61 6.61 -4.18
N ALA A 227 0.32 7.50 -4.52
CA ALA A 227 1.27 8.05 -3.55
C ALA A 227 0.70 9.19 -2.69
N SER A 228 -0.57 9.58 -2.90
CA SER A 228 -1.27 10.47 -1.97
C SER A 228 -1.63 9.77 -0.65
N PHE A 229 -1.71 8.43 -0.65
CA PHE A 229 -1.83 7.63 0.56
C PHE A 229 -0.49 7.54 1.26
N PRO A 230 -0.46 7.42 2.61
CA PRO A 230 0.78 7.17 3.33
C PRO A 230 1.49 5.90 2.82
N LYS A 231 2.80 5.84 3.03
CA LYS A 231 3.59 4.63 2.76
C LYS A 231 3.00 3.43 3.50
N ASP A 232 3.23 2.24 2.94
CA ASP A 232 2.77 0.96 3.48
C ASP A 232 1.26 0.83 3.74
N THR A 233 0.45 1.73 3.18
CA THR A 233 -1.00 1.69 3.33
C THR A 233 -1.63 0.81 2.26
N THR A 234 -2.40 -0.19 2.70
CA THR A 234 -3.26 -0.98 1.82
C THR A 234 -4.54 -0.23 1.49
N VAL A 235 -4.86 -0.10 0.21
CA VAL A 235 -6.07 0.57 -0.27
C VAL A 235 -7.02 -0.45 -0.89
N HIS A 236 -8.27 -0.47 -0.42
CA HIS A 236 -9.30 -1.33 -1.01
C HIS A 236 -9.64 -0.93 -2.44
N ARG A 237 -9.83 -1.92 -3.33
CA ARG A 237 -10.19 -1.72 -4.73
C ARG A 237 -11.38 -0.78 -4.93
N VAL A 238 -12.46 -0.99 -4.17
CA VAL A 238 -13.68 -0.17 -4.28
C VAL A 238 -13.41 1.29 -3.90
N MET A 239 -12.63 1.51 -2.84
CA MET A 239 -12.28 2.85 -2.38
C MET A 239 -11.40 3.57 -3.39
N LEU A 240 -10.39 2.88 -3.93
CA LEU A 240 -9.48 3.43 -4.93
C LEU A 240 -10.22 3.95 -6.16
N LYS A 241 -11.14 3.13 -6.71
CA LYS A 241 -11.97 3.55 -7.84
C LYS A 241 -12.86 4.74 -7.51
N MET A 242 -13.41 4.79 -6.29
CA MET A 242 -14.21 5.92 -5.84
C MET A 242 -13.38 7.21 -5.82
N TYR A 243 -12.14 7.15 -5.36
CA TYR A 243 -11.23 8.30 -5.35
C TYR A 243 -10.84 8.74 -6.76
N TRP A 244 -10.42 7.82 -7.63
CA TRP A 244 -10.10 8.14 -9.03
C TRP A 244 -11.26 8.82 -9.76
N ARG A 245 -12.49 8.35 -9.50
CA ARG A 245 -13.71 8.96 -10.04
C ARG A 245 -13.97 10.34 -9.45
N ALA A 246 -13.80 10.53 -8.14
CA ALA A 246 -14.05 11.80 -7.48
C ALA A 246 -13.05 12.89 -7.92
N GLU A 247 -11.80 12.50 -8.15
CA GLU A 247 -10.73 13.39 -8.61
C GLU A 247 -10.76 13.65 -10.12
N GLY A 248 -11.68 12.99 -10.85
CA GLY A 248 -11.80 13.14 -12.31
C GLY A 248 -10.56 12.65 -13.06
N LEU A 249 -9.82 11.68 -12.50
CA LEU A 249 -8.60 11.13 -13.11
C LEU A 249 -8.91 10.16 -14.25
N VAL A 250 -10.15 9.68 -14.32
CA VAL A 250 -10.61 8.73 -15.33
C VAL A 250 -11.77 9.34 -16.09
N GLU A 251 -11.65 9.32 -17.42
CA GLU A 251 -12.69 9.77 -18.34
C GLU A 251 -13.28 8.57 -19.09
N GLN A 252 -14.56 8.68 -19.45
CA GLN A 252 -15.21 7.64 -20.23
C GLN A 252 -14.64 7.63 -21.66
N THR A 253 -14.06 6.51 -22.07
CA THR A 253 -13.49 6.35 -23.41
C THR A 253 -14.42 5.55 -24.32
N GLY A 254 -15.03 6.21 -25.29
CA GLY A 254 -15.85 5.57 -26.33
C GLY A 254 -17.04 4.79 -25.77
N MET A 255 -17.10 3.48 -26.07
CA MET A 255 -18.20 2.59 -25.64
C MET A 255 -18.01 1.98 -24.26
N LYS A 256 -16.81 2.06 -23.67
CA LYS A 256 -16.54 1.48 -22.35
C LYS A 256 -17.17 2.34 -21.26
N SER A 257 -17.73 1.69 -20.25
CA SER A 257 -18.17 2.37 -19.03
C SER A 257 -16.96 2.84 -18.22
N LEU A 258 -17.17 3.84 -17.35
CA LEU A 258 -16.11 4.34 -16.47
C LEU A 258 -15.54 3.22 -15.58
N GLU A 259 -16.39 2.30 -15.13
CA GLU A 259 -16.00 1.17 -14.29
C GLU A 259 -15.05 0.22 -15.04
N GLU A 260 -15.40 -0.15 -16.28
CA GLU A 260 -14.55 -1.00 -17.12
C GLU A 260 -13.20 -0.35 -17.41
N VAL A 261 -13.16 0.98 -17.61
CA VAL A 261 -11.88 1.71 -17.81
C VAL A 261 -11.02 1.63 -16.55
N MET A 262 -11.61 1.85 -15.36
CA MET A 262 -10.87 1.74 -14.10
C MET A 262 -10.35 0.33 -13.84
N GLU A 263 -11.11 -0.71 -14.22
CA GLU A 263 -10.63 -2.09 -14.11
C GLU A 263 -9.44 -2.36 -15.01
N ILE A 264 -9.52 -1.92 -16.28
CA ILE A 264 -8.39 -2.05 -17.20
C ILE A 264 -7.15 -1.33 -16.64
N TYR A 265 -7.33 -0.17 -16.01
CA TYR A 265 -6.22 0.56 -15.41
C TYR A 265 -5.60 -0.23 -14.25
N LEU A 266 -6.41 -0.77 -13.34
CA LEU A 266 -5.92 -1.60 -12.23
C LEU A 266 -5.19 -2.85 -12.76
N ASP A 267 -5.82 -3.58 -13.68
CA ASP A 267 -5.25 -4.80 -14.25
C ASP A 267 -3.90 -4.53 -14.93
N ASN A 268 -3.79 -3.41 -15.65
CA ASN A 268 -2.54 -3.01 -16.29
C ASN A 268 -1.47 -2.59 -15.26
N LEU A 269 -1.83 -1.88 -14.18
CA LEU A 269 -0.89 -1.50 -13.11
C LEU A 269 -0.36 -2.69 -12.31
N ILE A 270 -1.20 -3.70 -12.08
CA ILE A 270 -0.82 -4.97 -11.45
C ILE A 270 0.07 -5.76 -12.42
N SER A 271 -0.33 -5.84 -13.70
CA SER A 271 0.43 -6.52 -14.73
C SER A 271 1.80 -5.88 -14.95
N SER A 272 1.92 -4.56 -14.77
CA SER A 272 3.18 -3.84 -14.83
C SER A 272 4.02 -3.93 -13.55
N SER A 273 3.56 -4.62 -12.50
CA SER A 273 4.25 -4.77 -11.20
C SER A 273 4.51 -3.47 -10.45
N LEU A 274 3.83 -2.40 -10.85
CA LEU A 274 3.92 -1.11 -10.17
C LEU A 274 3.04 -1.08 -8.92
N VAL A 275 2.02 -1.94 -8.88
CA VAL A 275 1.10 -2.11 -7.76
C VAL A 275 1.11 -3.57 -7.34
N ILE A 276 1.23 -3.80 -6.03
CA ILE A 276 1.13 -5.11 -5.42
C ILE A 276 -0.34 -5.33 -5.05
N ASP A 277 -0.92 -6.44 -5.50
CA ASP A 277 -2.24 -6.89 -5.06
C ASP A 277 -2.12 -7.92 -3.94
N PHE A 278 -2.96 -7.77 -2.91
CA PHE A 278 -3.17 -8.79 -1.90
C PHE A 278 -4.58 -9.33 -2.03
N ASN A 279 -4.68 -10.64 -2.18
CA ASN A 279 -5.92 -11.38 -2.19
C ASN A 279 -6.16 -11.99 -0.82
N GLU A 280 -6.82 -11.25 0.07
CA GLU A 280 -7.50 -11.89 1.19
C GLU A 280 -8.77 -12.57 0.65
N ILE A 281 -8.97 -13.84 1.00
CA ILE A 281 -10.06 -14.73 0.53
C ILE A 281 -11.40 -13.97 0.34
N GLY A 282 -11.81 -13.73 -0.92
CA GLY A 282 -13.05 -13.04 -1.30
C GLY A 282 -12.85 -11.92 -2.34
N ASP A 283 -13.85 -11.02 -2.51
CA ASP A 283 -13.78 -9.82 -3.37
C ASP A 283 -13.01 -8.64 -2.71
N ASN A 284 -12.31 -8.88 -1.60
CA ASN A 284 -11.62 -7.85 -0.82
C ASN A 284 -10.18 -7.62 -1.31
N LEU A 285 -10.02 -7.42 -2.62
CA LEU A 285 -8.75 -7.02 -3.22
C LEU A 285 -8.25 -5.70 -2.61
N THR A 286 -7.04 -5.74 -2.07
CA THR A 286 -6.32 -4.57 -1.57
C THR A 286 -5.04 -4.34 -2.36
N PHE A 287 -4.68 -3.08 -2.53
CA PHE A 287 -3.52 -2.65 -3.30
C PHE A 287 -2.52 -1.91 -2.43
N GLN A 288 -1.24 -2.10 -2.69
CA GLN A 288 -0.15 -1.40 -2.01
C GLN A 288 0.95 -1.06 -3.02
N LEU A 289 1.58 0.10 -2.84
CA LEU A 289 2.82 0.44 -3.54
C LEU A 289 4.02 -0.08 -2.74
N HIS A 290 5.01 -0.66 -3.43
CA HIS A 290 6.32 -0.87 -2.82
C HIS A 290 6.96 0.50 -2.52
N ASP A 291 7.69 0.66 -1.41
CA ASP A 291 8.21 1.97 -0.96
C ASP A 291 9.02 2.74 -1.99
N LEU A 292 9.89 2.05 -2.74
CA LEU A 292 10.64 2.69 -3.82
C LEU A 292 9.72 3.21 -4.92
N VAL A 293 8.64 2.50 -5.23
CA VAL A 293 7.63 2.92 -6.21
C VAL A 293 6.82 4.10 -5.66
N HIS A 294 6.49 4.08 -4.37
CA HIS A 294 5.84 5.20 -3.68
C HIS A 294 6.71 6.47 -3.72
N ASN A 295 7.99 6.36 -3.36
CA ASN A 295 8.96 7.46 -3.44
C ASN A 295 9.08 8.00 -4.88
N PHE A 296 9.14 7.13 -5.88
CA PHE A 296 9.14 7.53 -7.28
C PHE A 296 7.90 8.34 -7.63
N CYS A 297 6.72 7.85 -7.26
CA CYS A 297 5.46 8.52 -7.52
C CYS A 297 5.40 9.90 -6.86
N LEU A 298 5.87 10.05 -5.61
CA LEU A 298 5.92 11.34 -4.94
C LEU A 298 6.81 12.36 -5.67
N ILE A 299 8.00 11.93 -6.10
CA ILE A 299 8.93 12.78 -6.85
C ILE A 299 8.29 13.20 -8.17
N LYS A 300 7.77 12.24 -8.93
CA LYS A 300 7.16 12.48 -10.24
C LYS A 300 5.90 13.33 -10.15
N ALA A 301 5.03 13.08 -9.17
CA ALA A 301 3.83 13.88 -8.93
C ALA A 301 4.16 15.35 -8.58
N ARG A 302 5.27 15.59 -7.85
CA ARG A 302 5.76 16.93 -7.55
C ARG A 302 6.31 17.62 -8.80
N GLU A 303 7.08 16.92 -9.63
CA GLU A 303 7.58 17.42 -10.92
C GLU A 303 6.43 17.79 -11.87
N GLU A 304 5.42 16.91 -11.97
CA GLU A 304 4.24 17.08 -12.82
C GLU A 304 3.14 17.98 -12.20
N LYS A 305 3.33 18.41 -10.94
CA LYS A 305 2.41 19.29 -10.18
C LYS A 305 0.98 18.72 -10.06
N LEU A 306 0.87 17.40 -10.00
CA LEU A 306 -0.42 16.70 -9.89
C LEU A 306 -1.01 16.84 -8.49
N PHE A 307 -0.20 16.62 -7.45
CA PHE A 307 -0.61 16.86 -6.08
C PHE A 307 0.59 17.20 -5.20
N GLY A 308 0.36 17.92 -4.11
CA GLY A 308 1.40 18.23 -3.14
C GLY A 308 0.93 18.04 -1.70
N GLN A 309 1.86 17.59 -0.87
CA GLN A 309 1.70 17.46 0.57
C GLN A 309 2.39 18.66 1.23
N ILE A 310 1.68 19.36 2.10
CA ILE A 310 2.24 20.42 2.94
C ILE A 310 2.28 19.89 4.38
N SER A 311 3.48 19.72 4.93
CA SER A 311 3.72 19.37 6.33
C SER A 311 4.09 20.61 7.16
N SER A 312 3.92 20.55 8.49
CA SER A 312 4.34 21.64 9.40
C SER A 312 5.84 21.91 9.40
N SER A 313 6.64 20.94 8.94
CA SER A 313 8.10 21.02 8.85
C SER A 313 8.60 21.66 7.55
N ASP A 314 7.73 21.86 6.56
CA ASP A 314 8.12 22.45 5.29
C ASP A 314 8.28 23.97 5.43
N ALA A 315 9.48 24.49 5.13
CA ALA A 315 9.66 25.92 4.94
C ALA A 315 8.66 26.39 3.88
N SER A 316 8.01 27.54 4.13
CA SER A 316 7.01 28.14 3.24
C SER A 316 7.61 28.43 1.86
N SER A 317 7.63 27.42 1.00
CA SER A 317 8.08 27.52 -0.37
C SER A 317 6.93 28.06 -1.18
N SER A 318 6.99 29.36 -1.47
CA SER A 318 6.17 30.03 -2.48
C SER A 318 6.45 29.42 -3.87
N SER A 319 5.79 28.30 -4.17
CA SER A 319 5.64 27.85 -5.55
C SER A 319 4.62 28.78 -6.22
N ASP A 320 5.07 29.59 -7.19
CA ASP A 320 4.23 30.49 -8.00
C ASP A 320 3.14 29.78 -8.84
N LEU A 321 2.97 28.47 -8.70
CA LEU A 321 2.03 27.66 -9.47
C LEU A 321 1.16 26.78 -8.55
N MET A 322 -0.16 26.91 -8.70
CA MET A 322 -1.19 26.13 -7.99
C MET A 322 -1.15 24.64 -8.37
N GLN A 323 -1.06 23.77 -7.37
CA GLN A 323 -1.17 22.30 -7.50
C GLN A 323 -2.64 21.89 -7.74
N ARG A 324 -2.89 20.78 -8.46
CA ARG A 324 -4.26 20.30 -8.73
C ARG A 324 -4.94 19.73 -7.47
N ILE A 325 -4.21 19.00 -6.64
CA ILE A 325 -4.69 18.45 -5.36
C ILE A 325 -3.71 18.85 -4.25
N VAL A 326 -4.22 19.31 -3.12
CA VAL A 326 -3.38 19.69 -1.97
C VAL A 326 -3.83 18.89 -0.74
N THR A 327 -2.89 18.18 -0.11
CA THR A 327 -3.10 17.50 1.17
C THR A 327 -2.35 18.24 2.27
N ILE A 328 -3.06 18.73 3.27
CA ILE A 328 -2.50 19.42 4.43
C ILE A 328 -2.56 18.47 5.62
N ASN A 329 -1.41 18.12 6.19
CA ASN A 329 -1.35 17.38 7.45
C ASN A 329 -1.27 18.37 8.61
N TYR A 330 -2.37 18.53 9.36
CA TYR A 330 -2.51 19.50 10.45
C TYR A 330 -2.19 18.86 11.81
N ASN A 331 -1.13 19.33 12.45
CA ASN A 331 -0.76 19.02 13.83
C ASN A 331 -0.98 20.25 14.74
N LYS A 332 -1.87 20.15 15.73
CA LYS A 332 -2.24 21.25 16.63
C LYS A 332 -1.07 21.73 17.48
N GLU A 333 -0.06 20.89 17.73
CA GLU A 333 1.14 21.25 18.51
C GLU A 333 2.10 22.18 17.75
N HIS A 334 2.05 22.16 16.41
CA HIS A 334 3.01 22.87 15.56
C HIS A 334 2.37 23.99 14.72
N PHE A 335 1.05 23.96 14.51
CA PHE A 335 0.33 25.02 13.80
C PHE A 335 -0.36 25.97 14.79
N GLY A 336 0.27 27.13 15.04
CA GLY A 336 -0.36 28.22 15.77
C GLY A 336 -1.64 28.76 15.08
N PRO A 337 -2.51 29.50 15.81
CA PRO A 337 -3.87 29.83 15.37
C PRO A 337 -4.00 30.59 14.04
N ASN A 338 -2.95 31.24 13.55
CA ASN A 338 -3.04 32.27 12.50
C ASN A 338 -2.14 32.07 11.26
N ASN A 339 -1.54 30.89 11.04
CA ASN A 339 -0.46 30.78 10.02
C ASN A 339 -0.84 30.17 8.67
N PHE A 340 -2.12 30.07 8.29
CA PHE A 340 -2.48 29.49 6.98
C PHE A 340 -3.18 30.48 6.04
N VAL A 341 -2.45 30.95 5.03
CA VAL A 341 -3.00 31.57 3.82
C VAL A 341 -2.70 30.63 2.65
N VAL A 342 -3.66 29.78 2.27
CA VAL A 342 -3.52 28.88 1.09
C VAL A 342 -3.46 29.66 -0.22
N LEU A 343 -4.01 30.89 -0.22
CA LEU A 343 -4.14 31.75 -1.39
C LEU A 343 -3.83 33.20 -0.98
N ASP A 344 -2.65 33.71 -1.34
CA ASP A 344 -2.37 35.13 -1.16
C ASP A 344 -3.27 35.94 -2.13
N SER A 345 -4.03 36.88 -1.57
CA SER A 345 -4.84 37.86 -2.32
C SER A 345 -4.05 38.65 -3.37
N LYS A 346 -2.71 38.68 -3.27
CA LYS A 346 -1.82 39.35 -4.22
C LYS A 346 -1.43 38.50 -5.44
N MET A 347 -1.77 37.21 -5.51
CA MET A 347 -1.52 36.41 -6.70
C MET A 347 -2.44 36.85 -7.86
N LYS A 348 -1.94 37.78 -8.68
CA LYS A 348 -2.56 38.15 -9.97
C LYS A 348 -2.63 36.89 -10.85
N ARG A 349 -3.83 36.32 -10.94
CA ARG A 349 -4.15 35.11 -11.72
C ARG A 349 -4.03 35.39 -13.21
N HIS A 350 -2.87 35.12 -13.79
CA HIS A 350 -2.67 35.17 -15.25
C HIS A 350 -2.83 33.81 -15.94
N SER A 351 -3.27 32.76 -15.24
CA SER A 351 -3.76 31.54 -15.90
C SER A 351 -4.86 30.90 -15.06
N GLY A 352 -5.96 30.47 -15.70
CA GLY A 352 -7.12 29.82 -15.07
C GLY A 352 -6.80 28.42 -14.56
N LYS A 353 -5.90 28.31 -13.58
CA LYS A 353 -5.55 27.04 -12.94
C LYS A 353 -6.31 26.94 -11.63
N HIS A 354 -7.21 25.96 -11.55
CA HIS A 354 -8.07 25.70 -10.40
C HIS A 354 -7.48 24.61 -9.52
N LEU A 355 -7.55 24.79 -8.20
CA LEU A 355 -7.42 23.71 -7.22
C LEU A 355 -8.64 22.80 -7.40
N TYR A 356 -8.43 21.52 -7.69
CA TYR A 356 -9.50 20.54 -7.89
C TYR A 356 -9.94 19.91 -6.58
N SER A 357 -8.99 19.63 -5.68
CA SER A 357 -9.26 18.93 -4.41
C SER A 357 -8.35 19.43 -3.29
N LEU A 358 -8.92 19.53 -2.07
CA LEU A 358 -8.21 19.92 -0.86
C LEU A 358 -8.58 18.93 0.25
N ALA A 359 -7.59 18.18 0.73
CA ALA A 359 -7.73 17.28 1.87
C ALA A 359 -6.98 17.87 3.06
N ILE A 360 -7.63 17.92 4.23
CA ILE A 360 -6.99 18.28 5.51
C ILE A 360 -7.11 17.07 6.42
N THR A 361 -5.97 16.52 6.83
CA THR A 361 -5.85 15.36 7.73
C THR A 361 -5.14 15.76 9.01
N GLY A 362 -5.30 15.01 10.10
CA GLY A 362 -4.65 15.30 11.40
C GLY A 362 -5.62 15.70 12.51
N ASP A 363 -5.21 16.59 13.41
CA ASP A 363 -6.01 16.98 14.58
C ASP A 363 -7.33 17.69 14.19
N LYS A 364 -8.38 17.52 15.00
CA LYS A 364 -9.63 18.26 14.82
C LYS A 364 -9.34 19.77 14.93
N LYS A 365 -9.47 20.48 13.82
CA LYS A 365 -9.43 21.94 13.78
C LYS A 365 -10.62 22.47 14.58
N GLU A 366 -10.38 23.09 15.73
CA GLU A 366 -11.44 23.68 16.57
C GLU A 366 -12.04 24.94 15.97
N ASP A 367 -11.37 25.55 15.00
CA ASP A 367 -11.85 26.75 14.33
C ASP A 367 -12.13 26.48 12.85
N CYS A 368 -13.37 26.75 12.45
CA CYS A 368 -13.80 26.79 11.07
C CYS A 368 -12.78 27.59 10.25
N LEU A 369 -12.45 27.11 9.05
CA LEU A 369 -11.80 27.96 8.04
C LEU A 369 -12.54 29.30 8.03
N SER A 370 -11.85 30.39 8.37
CA SER A 370 -12.47 31.71 8.35
C SER A 370 -13.11 31.91 6.98
N ASP A 371 -14.24 32.62 6.94
CA ASP A 371 -15.09 32.85 5.77
C ASP A 371 -14.38 33.47 4.53
N SER A 372 -13.05 33.57 4.56
CA SER A 372 -12.17 34.09 3.52
C SER A 372 -11.79 33.06 2.44
N CYS A 373 -11.98 31.76 2.67
CA CYS A 373 -11.66 30.71 1.68
C CYS A 373 -12.82 30.44 0.70
N HIS A 374 -13.16 31.42 -0.14
CA HIS A 374 -14.08 31.20 -1.26
C HIS A 374 -13.38 30.45 -2.41
N LEU A 375 -13.61 29.13 -2.50
CA LEU A 375 -13.42 28.36 -3.74
C LEU A 375 -14.49 28.78 -4.77
N MET A 376 -14.22 29.84 -5.53
CA MET A 376 -15.06 30.26 -6.65
C MET A 376 -14.59 29.59 -7.95
N ILE A 377 -15.35 28.59 -8.41
CA ILE A 377 -15.26 28.06 -9.78
C ILE A 377 -16.16 28.93 -10.67
N TRP A 378 -15.59 29.70 -11.59
CA TRP A 378 -16.32 30.44 -12.62
C TRP A 378 -16.06 29.78 -13.98
N ASN A 379 -17.06 29.07 -14.51
CA ASN A 379 -17.07 28.70 -15.94
C ASN A 379 -17.69 29.85 -16.72
N LYS A 380 -16.91 30.49 -17.58
CA LYS A 380 -17.38 31.52 -18.52
C LYS A 380 -17.43 30.92 -19.93
N GLN A 381 -18.61 30.47 -20.35
CA GLN A 381 -18.98 30.38 -21.77
C GLN A 381 -20.42 30.88 -21.95
N GLY A 382 -20.63 31.55 -23.08
CA GLY A 382 -21.66 32.56 -23.34
C GLY A 382 -23.12 32.19 -23.02
N ASN A 383 -23.86 33.23 -22.60
CA ASN A 383 -25.30 33.44 -22.77
C ASN A 383 -26.20 32.19 -22.78
N THR A 384 -26.82 31.88 -21.64
CA THR A 384 -28.27 32.03 -21.42
C THR A 384 -28.66 31.53 -20.02
N LYS A 385 -29.45 32.36 -19.33
CA LYS A 385 -30.27 32.14 -18.13
C LYS A 385 -29.91 30.98 -17.16
N SER A 386 -29.42 31.43 -16.01
CA SER A 386 -29.11 30.72 -14.76
C SER A 386 -30.26 29.90 -14.14
N HIS A 387 -29.92 28.68 -13.73
CA HIS A 387 -30.40 28.09 -12.47
C HIS A 387 -29.19 27.76 -11.60
N PRO A 388 -29.18 28.09 -10.29
CA PRO A 388 -28.08 27.73 -9.40
C PRO A 388 -28.10 26.21 -9.19
N LYS A 389 -27.06 25.52 -9.66
CA LYS A 389 -26.80 24.13 -9.24
C LYS A 389 -26.03 24.17 -7.93
N THR A 390 -26.63 23.57 -6.91
CA THR A 390 -26.09 23.39 -5.56
C THR A 390 -24.73 22.72 -5.61
N VAL A 391 -23.70 23.37 -5.08
CA VAL A 391 -22.38 22.78 -4.84
C VAL A 391 -22.50 21.87 -3.62
N HIS A 392 -22.23 20.58 -3.78
CA HIS A 392 -22.06 19.68 -2.64
C HIS A 392 -20.76 20.04 -1.93
N LYS A 393 -20.87 20.64 -0.74
CA LYS A 393 -19.81 20.60 0.28
C LYS A 393 -19.57 19.13 0.60
N SER A 394 -18.41 18.58 0.24
CA SER A 394 -17.93 17.31 0.79
C SER A 394 -17.41 17.55 2.21
N GLN A 395 -18.31 17.93 3.12
CA GLN A 395 -18.10 17.87 4.56
C GLN A 395 -18.88 16.66 5.06
N LYS A 396 -18.34 15.45 4.90
CA LYS A 396 -18.63 14.21 5.65
C LYS A 396 -18.20 12.96 4.87
N ILE A 397 -17.11 12.33 5.32
CA ILE A 397 -17.04 10.88 5.57
C ILE A 397 -16.23 10.70 6.86
N VAL A 398 -16.75 11.20 7.98
CA VAL A 398 -16.30 10.80 9.33
C VAL A 398 -17.51 10.50 10.24
N ASP A 399 -18.71 11.03 9.93
CA ASP A 399 -19.92 10.81 10.74
C ASP A 399 -20.96 9.85 10.14
N GLN A 400 -20.63 9.05 9.12
CA GLN A 400 -21.50 7.94 8.66
C GLN A 400 -20.91 6.54 8.93
N MET A 401 -19.76 6.45 9.59
CA MET A 401 -19.23 5.19 10.12
C MET A 401 -19.65 5.01 11.59
N GLY A 402 -20.90 4.59 11.78
CA GLY A 402 -21.42 4.06 13.03
C GLY A 402 -22.94 3.82 12.92
N PRO A 403 -23.48 2.58 13.05
CA PRO A 403 -22.86 1.27 13.20
C PRO A 403 -23.22 0.32 12.04
N LEU A 404 -22.30 0.09 11.10
CA LEU A 404 -22.39 -1.09 10.21
C LEU A 404 -21.76 -2.34 10.87
N SER A 405 -21.00 -2.16 11.96
CA SER A 405 -20.46 -3.23 12.82
C SER A 405 -21.53 -3.97 13.63
N ASP A 406 -22.69 -3.35 13.93
CA ASP A 406 -23.80 -4.01 14.65
C ASP A 406 -24.65 -4.93 13.75
N SER A 407 -24.64 -4.71 12.43
CA SER A 407 -25.42 -5.52 11.49
C SER A 407 -24.73 -6.86 11.15
N LEU A 408 -23.40 -6.85 11.03
CA LEU A 408 -22.60 -8.06 10.79
C LEU A 408 -22.43 -8.92 12.05
N SER A 409 -22.32 -8.30 13.23
CA SER A 409 -22.23 -9.02 14.50
C SER A 409 -23.58 -9.61 14.97
N ARG A 410 -24.73 -8.99 14.62
CA ARG A 410 -26.06 -9.60 14.80
C ARG A 410 -26.31 -10.79 13.87
N THR A 411 -25.73 -10.79 12.68
CA THR A 411 -25.85 -11.91 11.73
C THR A 411 -24.97 -13.10 12.11
N ARG A 412 -23.80 -12.85 12.76
CA ARG A 412 -22.99 -13.91 13.40
C ARG A 412 -23.60 -14.45 14.70
N LYS A 413 -24.22 -13.62 15.55
CA LYS A 413 -24.88 -14.08 16.79
C LYS A 413 -26.20 -14.84 16.56
N LYS A 414 -26.99 -14.51 15.54
CA LYS A 414 -28.23 -15.26 15.20
C LYS A 414 -28.00 -16.63 14.57
N ARG A 415 -26.76 -16.97 14.15
CA ARG A 415 -26.42 -18.32 13.66
C ARG A 415 -25.92 -19.28 14.75
N ILE A 416 -25.68 -18.80 15.97
CA ILE A 416 -25.18 -19.60 17.10
C ILE A 416 -26.31 -19.93 18.12
N GLN A 417 -27.46 -19.27 18.04
CA GLN A 417 -28.64 -19.57 18.86
C GLN A 417 -29.86 -19.81 17.96
N GLY A 418 -30.00 -21.03 17.45
CA GLY A 418 -31.15 -21.36 16.61
C GLY A 418 -31.11 -22.71 15.89
N VAL A 419 -30.71 -23.79 16.56
CA VAL A 419 -31.18 -25.14 16.17
C VAL A 419 -31.36 -25.95 17.46
N ASN A 420 -32.60 -26.05 17.90
CA ASN A 420 -33.04 -27.05 18.87
C ASN A 420 -33.86 -28.09 18.10
N THR A 421 -33.57 -29.38 18.37
CA THR A 421 -34.38 -30.61 18.14
C THR A 421 -34.52 -31.17 16.70
N PRO A 422 -34.90 -32.46 16.49
CA PRO A 422 -34.67 -33.73 17.22
C PRO A 422 -34.27 -34.95 16.32
N LYS A 423 -33.85 -36.06 16.96
CA LYS A 423 -33.97 -37.51 16.59
C LYS A 423 -33.79 -38.01 15.14
N GLN A 424 -32.93 -39.02 14.94
CA GLN A 424 -33.21 -40.43 14.51
C GLN A 424 -31.89 -41.07 14.00
N GLN A 425 -31.31 -42.06 14.69
CA GLN A 425 -31.58 -43.50 14.52
C GLN A 425 -31.69 -43.97 13.05
N ALA A 426 -30.65 -44.68 12.60
CA ALA A 426 -30.66 -45.88 11.76
C ALA A 426 -29.55 -45.84 10.70
N ASN A 427 -28.50 -46.65 10.87
CA ASN A 427 -28.30 -47.81 10.01
C ASN A 427 -27.09 -48.61 10.46
N ASN A 428 -27.42 -49.77 11.01
CA ASN A 428 -26.53 -50.88 11.25
C ASN A 428 -26.88 -51.95 10.21
N LYS A 429 -25.89 -52.75 9.83
CA LYS A 429 -25.94 -53.97 8.99
C LYS A 429 -25.79 -53.76 7.48
N PHE A 430 -24.68 -54.24 6.95
CA PHE A 430 -24.67 -55.41 6.07
C PHE A 430 -23.28 -56.07 6.07
N SER A 431 -23.17 -57.20 6.77
CA SER A 431 -22.16 -58.24 6.51
C SER A 431 -22.73 -59.60 6.91
N ASN A 432 -22.39 -60.60 6.09
CA ASN A 432 -22.71 -62.04 6.15
C ASN A 432 -24.09 -62.52 5.69
N THR A 433 -24.12 -63.14 4.50
CA THR A 433 -24.38 -64.59 4.34
C THR A 433 -24.19 -65.04 2.87
N ARG A 434 -23.07 -65.71 2.57
CA ARG A 434 -22.97 -67.15 2.25
C ARG A 434 -21.53 -67.52 1.94
#